data_AF-A0A182TB60-F1
#
_entry.id   AF-A0A182TB60-F1
#
_cell.length_a   1.000
_cell.length_b   1.000
_cell.length_c   1.000
_cell.angle_alpha   90.00
_cell.angle_beta   90.00
_cell.angle_gamma   90.00
#
_symmetry.space_group_name_H-M   'P 1'
#
loop_
_entity.id
_entity.type
_entity.pdbx_description
1 polymer ?
#
loop_
_entity_poly.entity_id
_entity_poly.type
_entity_poly.pdbx_seq_one_letter_code
_entity_poly.pdbx_strand_id
1 'polypeptide(L)'
;MESVDFSFNPEYEPEFRWYDQGLLDAVRADEEHAHNFFRLLALCHTVMAEEKNGKLDYQAQSPDEAALVSAARNFGFVFKSRAPNSITIEVMGRTEEYELLSILDFNNVRKRMSVVLRRNNTIILYCKGADSVIYDRLGPNQHDLKARTQEHLNVRIKFAGEGLRTLVLAERRLTKEFYDSWLVRQREAALSLDGREDKLGAIYEEIECDMQLIGVTAIEDKLQDGVPQTIANLQLAGIKIWVLTGDKQETAINIGYSCQLLTDDMVDVFVIDGITKSEV
;
A
#
# COMPACT_ATOMS: atom_id res chain seq x y z
N MET A 1 19.00 5.91 -17.90
CA MET A 1 17.66 5.93 -18.54
C MET A 1 17.10 7.32 -18.33
N GLU A 2 16.48 7.90 -19.35
CA GLU A 2 15.74 9.16 -19.17
C GLU A 2 14.44 8.87 -18.40
N SER A 3 14.03 9.80 -17.54
CA SER A 3 12.75 9.68 -16.84
C SER A 3 11.60 9.98 -17.78
N VAL A 4 10.50 9.27 -17.60
CA VAL A 4 9.24 9.48 -18.30
C VAL A 4 8.72 10.91 -18.09
N ASP A 5 8.19 11.51 -19.15
CA ASP A 5 7.60 12.85 -19.12
C ASP A 5 6.12 12.81 -18.70
N PHE A 6 5.85 13.39 -17.52
CA PHE A 6 4.50 13.52 -16.94
C PHE A 6 3.86 14.91 -17.17
N SER A 7 4.46 15.78 -17.98
CA SER A 7 3.95 17.14 -18.25
C SER A 7 2.53 17.19 -18.83
N PHE A 8 2.03 16.07 -19.35
CA PHE A 8 0.63 15.94 -19.80
C PHE A 8 -0.39 16.11 -18.68
N ASN A 9 0.00 15.85 -17.42
CA ASN A 9 -0.84 15.97 -16.25
C ASN A 9 -0.51 17.30 -15.55
N PRO A 10 -1.43 18.27 -15.47
CA PRO A 10 -1.18 19.57 -14.82
C PRO A 10 -0.78 19.48 -13.35
N GLU A 11 -1.15 18.38 -12.69
CA GLU A 11 -0.88 18.12 -11.28
C GLU A 11 0.37 17.26 -11.09
N TYR A 12 1.20 17.04 -12.11
CA TYR A 12 2.42 16.24 -11.93
C TYR A 12 3.40 16.88 -10.95
N GLU A 13 4.17 16.04 -10.28
CA GLU A 13 5.20 16.46 -9.34
C GLU A 13 6.56 16.52 -10.07
N PRO A 14 7.22 17.70 -10.14
CA PRO A 14 8.47 17.85 -10.89
C PRO A 14 9.63 16.98 -10.41
N GLU A 15 9.59 16.51 -9.16
CA GLU A 15 10.59 15.62 -8.58
C GLU A 15 10.27 14.14 -8.75
N PHE A 16 9.07 13.81 -9.24
CA PHE A 16 8.70 12.41 -9.50
C PHE A 16 9.56 11.85 -10.64
N ARG A 17 10.10 10.65 -10.42
CA ARG A 17 10.94 9.94 -11.39
C ARG A 17 10.37 8.56 -11.61
N TRP A 18 10.13 8.24 -12.88
CA TRP A 18 9.73 6.92 -13.34
C TRP A 18 10.47 6.63 -14.64
N TYR A 19 10.82 5.37 -14.89
CA TYR A 19 11.69 5.01 -16.01
C TYR A 19 11.07 4.01 -16.99
N ASP A 20 9.91 3.43 -16.66
CA ASP A 20 9.20 2.52 -17.56
C ASP A 20 8.11 3.27 -18.34
N GLN A 21 8.42 3.56 -19.61
CA GLN A 21 7.49 4.20 -20.55
C GLN A 21 6.29 3.29 -20.89
N GLY A 22 6.48 1.96 -20.88
CA GLY A 22 5.42 1.01 -21.24
C GLY A 22 4.21 1.09 -20.32
N LEU A 23 4.44 1.33 -19.02
CA LEU A 23 3.34 1.54 -18.06
C LEU A 23 2.54 2.81 -18.37
N LEU A 24 3.21 3.91 -18.75
CA LEU A 24 2.51 5.14 -19.12
C LEU A 24 1.74 4.96 -20.44
N ASP A 25 2.30 4.22 -21.39
CA ASP A 25 1.63 3.92 -22.66
C ASP A 25 0.36 3.09 -22.44
N ALA A 26 0.40 2.09 -21.56
CA ALA A 26 -0.78 1.31 -21.17
C ALA A 26 -1.88 2.17 -20.52
N VAL A 27 -1.50 3.12 -19.65
CA VAL A 27 -2.44 4.09 -19.06
C VAL A 27 -3.06 4.98 -20.14
N ARG A 28 -2.26 5.48 -21.08
CA ARG A 28 -2.74 6.34 -22.18
C ARG A 28 -3.61 5.58 -23.18
N ALA A 29 -3.38 4.28 -23.35
CA ALA A 29 -4.19 3.39 -24.17
C ALA A 29 -5.52 2.99 -23.51
N ASP A 30 -5.83 3.49 -22.31
CA ASP A 30 -7.04 3.17 -21.55
C ASP A 30 -7.15 1.67 -21.23
N GLU A 31 -6.00 1.00 -21.01
CA GLU A 31 -6.00 -0.41 -20.64
C GLU A 31 -6.61 -0.62 -19.25
N GLU A 32 -7.66 -1.44 -19.18
CA GLU A 32 -8.46 -1.66 -17.97
C GLU A 32 -7.61 -2.03 -16.75
N HIS A 33 -6.61 -2.91 -16.92
CA HIS A 33 -5.75 -3.35 -15.82
C HIS A 33 -4.88 -2.23 -15.24
N ALA A 34 -4.26 -1.40 -16.10
CA ALA A 34 -3.45 -0.27 -15.67
C ALA A 34 -4.30 0.78 -14.97
N HIS A 35 -5.48 1.05 -15.52
CA HIS A 35 -6.46 1.98 -14.96
C HIS A 35 -7.00 1.53 -13.60
N ASN A 36 -7.37 0.26 -13.45
CA ASN A 36 -7.83 -0.27 -12.17
C ASN A 36 -6.72 -0.29 -11.12
N PHE A 37 -5.47 -0.54 -11.52
CA PHE A 37 -4.31 -0.44 -10.65
C PHE A 37 -4.17 0.96 -10.06
N PHE A 38 -4.14 2.01 -10.89
CA PHE A 38 -3.97 3.37 -10.39
C PHE A 38 -5.23 3.92 -9.71
N ARG A 39 -6.44 3.50 -10.11
CA ARG A 39 -7.66 3.81 -9.35
C ARG A 39 -7.60 3.26 -7.94
N LEU A 40 -7.15 2.01 -7.77
CA LEU A 40 -6.98 1.43 -6.44
C LEU A 40 -6.01 2.27 -5.61
N LEU A 41 -4.86 2.65 -6.16
CA LEU A 41 -3.89 3.49 -5.46
C LEU A 41 -4.44 4.86 -5.08
N ALA A 42 -5.27 5.47 -5.92
CA ALA A 42 -5.91 6.78 -5.67
C ALA A 42 -7.16 6.73 -4.76
N LEU A 43 -7.65 5.54 -4.41
CA LEU A 43 -8.90 5.37 -3.64
C LEU A 43 -8.70 4.63 -2.31
N CYS A 44 -7.87 3.59 -2.31
CA CYS A 44 -7.64 2.73 -1.15
C CYS A 44 -6.49 3.26 -0.28
N HIS A 45 -6.72 4.35 0.44
CA HIS A 45 -5.75 4.95 1.37
C HIS A 45 -6.44 5.81 2.45
N THR A 46 -5.67 6.40 3.37
CA THR A 46 -6.15 7.42 4.34
C THR A 46 -5.55 8.82 4.14
N VAL A 47 -4.73 9.00 3.09
CA VAL A 47 -4.16 10.32 2.71
C VAL A 47 -5.24 11.39 2.61
N MET A 48 -4.93 12.57 3.16
CA MET A 48 -5.73 13.79 3.07
C MET A 48 -5.12 14.74 2.06
N ALA A 49 -5.98 15.38 1.26
CA ALA A 49 -5.58 16.36 0.26
C ALA A 49 -5.94 17.77 0.75
N GLU A 50 -4.97 18.67 0.69
CA GLU A 50 -5.15 20.10 0.98
C GLU A 50 -4.71 20.92 -0.23
N GLU A 51 -5.44 22.00 -0.52
CA GLU A 51 -5.02 22.96 -1.54
C GLU A 51 -4.28 24.12 -0.86
N LYS A 52 -2.97 24.23 -1.12
CA LYS A 52 -2.12 25.31 -0.61
C LYS A 52 -1.57 26.12 -1.78
N ASN A 53 -1.91 27.41 -1.83
CA ASN A 53 -1.46 28.33 -2.90
C ASN A 53 -1.78 27.82 -4.32
N GLY A 54 -2.94 27.17 -4.51
CA GLY A 54 -3.34 26.59 -5.79
C GLY A 54 -2.57 25.34 -6.19
N LYS A 55 -1.86 24.70 -5.24
CA LYS A 55 -1.21 23.41 -5.42
C LYS A 55 -1.80 22.38 -4.46
N LEU A 56 -2.01 21.19 -4.98
CA LEU A 56 -2.46 20.04 -4.20
C LEU A 56 -1.29 19.48 -3.37
N ASP A 57 -1.48 19.41 -2.06
CA ASP A 57 -0.56 18.90 -1.05
C ASP A 57 -1.17 17.67 -0.37
N TYR A 58 -0.39 16.60 -0.21
CA TYR A 58 -0.84 15.34 0.37
C TYR A 58 -0.26 15.11 1.75
N GLN A 59 -1.14 14.92 2.73
CA GLN A 59 -0.79 14.56 4.09
C GLN A 59 -1.15 13.11 4.36
N ALA A 60 -0.14 12.30 4.64
CA ALA A 60 -0.31 10.88 4.93
C ALA A 60 0.23 10.54 6.32
N GLN A 61 -0.39 9.55 6.97
CA GLN A 61 0.12 8.99 8.22
C GLN A 61 1.30 8.04 8.00
N SER A 62 1.42 7.49 6.78
CA SER A 62 2.48 6.58 6.38
C SER A 62 3.16 7.08 5.11
N PRO A 63 4.51 7.07 5.04
CA PRO A 63 5.25 7.46 3.84
C PRO A 63 4.92 6.56 2.64
N ASP A 64 4.56 5.29 2.88
CA ASP A 64 4.18 4.36 1.81
C ASP A 64 2.87 4.78 1.17
N GLU A 65 1.89 5.20 1.98
CA GLU A 65 0.63 5.71 1.43
C GLU A 65 0.85 7.00 0.64
N ALA A 66 1.70 7.91 1.12
CA ALA A 66 2.06 9.11 0.38
C ALA A 66 2.68 8.76 -0.99
N ALA A 67 3.65 7.84 -1.01
CA ALA A 67 4.33 7.43 -2.23
C ALA A 67 3.37 6.79 -3.25
N LEU A 68 2.46 5.94 -2.79
CA LEU A 68 1.47 5.30 -3.67
C LEU A 68 0.47 6.29 -4.27
N VAL A 69 -0.05 7.22 -3.47
CA VAL A 69 -1.00 8.23 -3.94
C VAL A 69 -0.31 9.28 -4.83
N SER A 70 0.95 9.61 -4.53
CA SER A 70 1.82 10.42 -5.40
C SER A 70 2.05 9.73 -6.75
N ALA A 71 2.38 8.43 -6.76
CA ALA A 71 2.50 7.68 -8.01
C ALA A 71 1.20 7.74 -8.82
N ALA A 72 0.05 7.46 -8.20
CA ALA A 72 -1.24 7.56 -8.88
C ALA A 72 -1.50 8.97 -9.45
N ARG A 73 -1.22 10.02 -8.66
CA ARG A 73 -1.31 11.42 -9.08
C ARG A 73 -0.53 11.64 -10.36
N ASN A 74 0.76 11.28 -10.40
CA ASN A 74 1.62 11.54 -11.56
C ASN A 74 1.13 10.83 -12.83
N PHE A 75 0.61 9.61 -12.69
CA PHE A 75 0.00 8.85 -13.80
C PHE A 75 -1.39 9.36 -14.23
N GLY A 76 -1.88 10.47 -13.65
CA GLY A 76 -3.14 11.11 -14.05
C GLY A 76 -4.37 10.63 -13.25
N PHE A 77 -4.16 9.96 -12.11
CA PHE A 77 -5.20 9.54 -11.17
C PHE A 77 -5.05 10.37 -9.88
N VAL A 78 -5.54 11.60 -9.93
CA VAL A 78 -5.31 12.60 -8.90
C VAL A 78 -6.39 12.51 -7.83
N PHE A 79 -6.01 12.20 -6.59
CA PHE A 79 -6.92 12.25 -5.45
C PHE A 79 -7.18 13.71 -5.06
N LYS A 80 -8.42 14.20 -5.19
CA LYS A 80 -8.75 15.62 -4.97
C LYS A 80 -9.24 15.89 -3.55
N SER A 81 -10.18 15.07 -3.06
CA SER A 81 -10.76 15.30 -1.74
C SER A 81 -11.47 14.06 -1.19
N ARG A 82 -11.69 14.09 0.13
CA ARG A 82 -12.48 13.09 0.86
C ARG A 82 -13.47 13.79 1.76
N ALA A 83 -14.74 13.47 1.59
CA ALA A 83 -15.81 13.76 2.54
C ALA A 83 -16.16 12.47 3.33
N PRO A 84 -16.95 12.56 4.42
CA PRO A 84 -17.28 11.38 5.22
C PRO A 84 -17.86 10.19 4.44
N ASN A 85 -18.63 10.48 3.38
CA ASN A 85 -19.33 9.47 2.57
C ASN A 85 -18.94 9.54 1.08
N SER A 86 -17.92 10.29 0.69
CA SER A 86 -17.48 10.32 -0.70
C SER A 86 -15.99 10.61 -0.87
N ILE A 87 -15.44 10.08 -1.95
CA ILE A 87 -14.08 10.34 -2.41
C ILE A 87 -14.16 10.89 -3.83
N THR A 88 -13.46 11.99 -4.09
CA THR A 88 -13.37 12.59 -5.42
C THR A 88 -11.95 12.43 -5.95
N ILE A 89 -11.84 11.82 -7.12
CA ILE A 89 -10.58 11.72 -7.87
C ILE A 89 -10.76 12.33 -9.26
N GLU A 90 -9.66 12.71 -9.89
CA GLU A 90 -9.62 13.05 -11.30
C GLU A 90 -8.84 11.96 -12.04
N VAL A 91 -9.46 11.36 -13.05
CA VAL A 91 -8.85 10.33 -13.89
C VAL A 91 -8.70 10.87 -15.29
N MET A 92 -7.46 11.10 -15.70
CA MET A 92 -7.10 11.59 -17.04
C MET A 92 -7.87 12.85 -17.43
N GLY A 93 -7.98 13.82 -16.50
CA GLY A 93 -8.70 15.08 -16.70
C GLY A 93 -10.23 15.00 -16.49
N ARG A 94 -10.77 13.84 -16.09
CA ARG A 94 -12.21 13.65 -15.81
C ARG A 94 -12.45 13.42 -14.34
N THR A 95 -13.28 14.25 -13.72
CA THR A 95 -13.66 14.07 -12.32
C THR A 95 -14.56 12.85 -12.16
N GLU A 96 -14.18 11.98 -11.22
CA GLU A 96 -14.93 10.79 -10.81
C GLU A 96 -15.25 10.90 -9.31
N GLU A 97 -16.54 10.82 -8.95
CA GLU A 97 -16.98 10.77 -7.56
C GLU A 97 -17.41 9.34 -7.20
N TYR A 98 -16.91 8.88 -6.05
CA TYR A 98 -17.20 7.58 -5.47
C TYR A 98 -17.91 7.79 -4.14
N GLU A 99 -19.02 7.10 -3.91
CA GLU A 99 -19.56 7.01 -2.56
C GLU A 99 -18.70 6.06 -1.74
N LEU A 100 -18.25 6.55 -0.59
CA LEU A 100 -17.48 5.78 0.38
C LEU A 100 -18.45 5.03 1.29
N LEU A 101 -18.46 3.71 1.14
CA LEU A 101 -19.40 2.83 1.85
C LEU A 101 -18.81 2.26 3.14
N SER A 102 -17.54 1.88 3.14
CA SER A 102 -16.82 1.38 4.33
C SER A 102 -15.31 1.48 4.14
N ILE A 103 -14.60 1.71 5.25
CA ILE A 103 -13.14 1.57 5.33
C ILE A 103 -12.84 0.45 6.33
N LEU A 104 -12.01 -0.50 5.91
CA LEU A 104 -11.49 -1.56 6.75
C LEU A 104 -10.01 -1.24 7.00
N ASP A 105 -9.75 -0.52 8.08
CA ASP A 105 -8.43 0.04 8.37
C ASP A 105 -7.33 -1.03 8.48
N PHE A 106 -6.11 -0.57 8.20
CA PHE A 106 -4.90 -1.33 8.44
C PHE A 106 -4.73 -1.61 9.94
N ASN A 107 -4.35 -2.83 10.28
CA ASN A 107 -3.79 -3.14 11.59
C ASN A 107 -2.72 -4.23 11.47
N ASN A 108 -1.86 -4.34 12.49
CA ASN A 108 -0.71 -5.25 12.48
C ASN A 108 -1.09 -6.73 12.50
N VAL A 109 -2.34 -7.06 12.88
CA VAL A 109 -2.86 -8.43 12.89
C VAL A 109 -3.29 -8.84 11.48
N ARG A 110 -4.03 -7.98 10.78
CA ARG A 110 -4.60 -8.23 9.44
C ARG A 110 -3.60 -7.96 8.32
N LYS A 111 -2.66 -7.04 8.51
CA LYS A 111 -1.61 -6.63 7.54
C LYS A 111 -2.13 -6.26 6.15
N ARG A 112 -3.33 -5.69 6.09
CA ARG A 112 -4.01 -5.23 4.88
C ARG A 112 -4.99 -4.12 5.21
N MET A 113 -5.34 -3.34 4.21
CA MET A 113 -6.34 -2.28 4.26
C MET A 113 -7.30 -2.46 3.09
N SER A 114 -8.59 -2.19 3.31
CA SER A 114 -9.57 -2.21 2.23
C SER A 114 -10.52 -1.02 2.30
N VAL A 115 -11.05 -0.63 1.13
CA VAL A 115 -12.13 0.34 1.01
C VAL A 115 -13.25 -0.26 0.16
N VAL A 116 -14.50 -0.02 0.57
CA VAL A 116 -15.68 -0.37 -0.22
C VAL A 116 -16.27 0.92 -0.77
N LEU A 117 -16.48 0.94 -2.08
CA LEU A 117 -16.92 2.13 -2.82
C LEU A 117 -18.09 1.78 -3.71
N ARG A 118 -18.95 2.76 -3.97
CA ARG A 118 -20.01 2.65 -4.97
C ARG A 118 -19.88 3.74 -6.02
N ARG A 119 -19.94 3.35 -7.29
CA ARG A 119 -20.03 4.24 -8.45
C ARG A 119 -20.88 3.60 -9.54
N ASN A 120 -21.78 4.36 -10.16
CA ASN A 120 -22.65 3.90 -11.25
C ASN A 120 -23.37 2.57 -10.94
N ASN A 121 -23.96 2.45 -9.74
CA ASN A 121 -24.62 1.24 -9.21
C ASN A 121 -23.73 0.00 -9.07
N THR A 122 -22.42 0.13 -9.24
CA THR A 122 -21.46 -0.94 -9.01
C THR A 122 -20.79 -0.73 -7.66
N ILE A 123 -20.77 -1.77 -6.83
CA ILE A 123 -20.05 -1.79 -5.55
C ILE A 123 -18.74 -2.55 -5.75
N ILE A 124 -17.63 -1.93 -5.38
CA ILE A 124 -16.28 -2.50 -5.53
C ILE A 124 -15.57 -2.41 -4.19
N LEU A 125 -15.01 -3.53 -3.75
CA LEU A 125 -14.00 -3.60 -2.71
C LEU A 125 -12.63 -3.48 -3.37
N TYR A 126 -11.83 -2.54 -2.89
CA TYR A 126 -10.40 -2.48 -3.17
C TYR A 126 -9.62 -2.86 -1.93
N CYS A 127 -8.59 -3.69 -2.09
CA CYS A 127 -7.75 -4.18 -1.00
C CYS A 127 -6.27 -4.06 -1.38
N LYS A 128 -5.46 -3.58 -0.44
CA LYS A 128 -3.99 -3.61 -0.52
C LYS A 128 -3.39 -4.19 0.75
N GLY A 129 -2.38 -5.04 0.63
CA GLY A 129 -1.76 -5.66 1.81
C GLY A 129 -0.53 -6.50 1.50
N ALA A 130 -0.01 -7.16 2.54
CA ALA A 130 1.12 -8.06 2.42
C ALA A 130 0.82 -9.23 1.48
N ASP A 131 1.84 -9.67 0.74
CA ASP A 131 1.76 -10.78 -0.20
C ASP A 131 1.20 -12.05 0.41
N SER A 132 1.75 -12.47 1.55
CA SER A 132 1.30 -13.67 2.28
C SER A 132 -0.15 -13.61 2.76
N VAL A 133 -0.73 -12.41 2.86
CA VAL A 133 -2.11 -12.23 3.33
C VAL A 133 -3.08 -12.16 2.16
N ILE A 134 -2.73 -11.40 1.12
CA ILE A 134 -3.65 -11.21 -0.01
C ILE A 134 -3.75 -12.48 -0.84
N TYR A 135 -2.65 -13.23 -1.06
CA TYR A 135 -2.66 -14.42 -1.90
C TYR A 135 -3.63 -15.52 -1.42
N ASP A 136 -3.76 -15.71 -0.11
CA ASP A 136 -4.70 -16.67 0.51
C ASP A 136 -6.18 -16.30 0.30
N ARG A 137 -6.44 -15.04 -0.08
CA ARG A 137 -7.77 -14.45 -0.25
C ARG A 137 -8.16 -14.25 -1.72
N LEU A 138 -7.26 -14.57 -2.64
CA LEU A 138 -7.51 -14.44 -4.06
C LEU A 138 -8.34 -15.63 -4.58
N GLY A 139 -9.36 -15.38 -5.39
CA GLY A 139 -10.19 -16.42 -6.00
C GLY A 139 -9.41 -17.39 -6.91
N PRO A 140 -9.95 -18.57 -7.23
CA PRO A 140 -9.22 -19.65 -7.91
C PRO A 140 -8.94 -19.40 -9.41
N ASN A 141 -9.75 -18.59 -10.11
CA ASN A 141 -9.77 -18.50 -11.58
C ASN A 141 -8.74 -17.53 -12.19
N GLN A 142 -7.50 -17.53 -11.69
CA GLN A 142 -6.47 -16.54 -12.07
C GLN A 142 -5.04 -17.10 -11.90
N HIS A 143 -4.89 -18.40 -12.13
CA HIS A 143 -3.65 -19.13 -11.82
C HIS A 143 -2.42 -18.56 -12.55
N ASP A 144 -2.56 -18.22 -13.83
CA ASP A 144 -1.45 -17.70 -14.63
C ASP A 144 -0.98 -16.33 -14.13
N LEU A 145 -1.92 -15.42 -13.84
CA LEU A 145 -1.60 -14.08 -13.33
C LEU A 145 -0.99 -14.16 -11.93
N LYS A 146 -1.52 -15.03 -11.06
CA LYS A 146 -0.97 -15.32 -9.73
C LYS A 146 0.47 -15.81 -9.82
N ALA A 147 0.74 -16.79 -10.68
CA ALA A 147 2.06 -17.39 -10.84
C ALA A 147 3.08 -16.37 -11.35
N ARG A 148 2.75 -15.61 -12.41
CA ARG A 148 3.63 -14.56 -12.96
C ARG A 148 3.92 -13.45 -11.94
N THR A 149 2.90 -13.03 -11.18
CA THR A 149 3.07 -11.99 -10.15
C THR A 149 3.91 -12.51 -8.97
N GLN A 150 3.74 -13.78 -8.60
CA GLN A 150 4.53 -14.40 -7.53
C GLN A 150 6.00 -14.55 -7.93
N GLU A 151 6.25 -14.90 -9.19
CA GLU A 151 7.60 -14.92 -9.76
C GLU A 151 8.23 -13.51 -9.72
N HIS A 152 7.50 -12.46 -10.12
CA HIS A 152 8.00 -11.09 -9.98
C HIS A 152 8.30 -10.70 -8.53
N LEU A 153 7.42 -11.03 -7.58
CA LEU A 153 7.63 -10.80 -6.15
C LEU A 153 8.90 -11.49 -5.65
N ASN A 154 9.07 -12.76 -5.96
CA ASN A 154 10.20 -13.54 -5.48
C ASN A 154 11.48 -13.13 -6.24
N VAL A 155 11.51 -13.32 -7.56
CA VAL A 155 12.69 -13.23 -8.43
C VAL A 155 13.13 -11.80 -8.73
N ARG A 156 12.19 -10.86 -8.88
CA ARG A 156 12.54 -9.49 -9.32
C ARG A 156 12.54 -8.49 -8.18
N ILE A 157 11.62 -8.63 -7.22
CA ILE A 157 11.48 -7.62 -6.16
C ILE A 157 12.26 -8.03 -4.91
N LYS A 158 12.17 -9.29 -4.46
CA LYS A 158 12.90 -9.75 -3.26
C LYS A 158 14.37 -10.10 -3.55
N PHE A 159 14.67 -10.73 -4.69
CA PHE A 159 16.05 -11.11 -5.03
C PHE A 159 16.90 -9.96 -5.63
N ALA A 160 16.32 -8.81 -5.98
CA ALA A 160 17.11 -7.63 -6.37
C ALA A 160 17.87 -6.99 -5.19
N GLY A 161 17.56 -7.38 -3.94
CA GLY A 161 18.30 -6.90 -2.75
C GLY A 161 18.05 -5.43 -2.39
N GLU A 162 17.12 -4.75 -3.05
CA GLU A 162 16.94 -3.29 -2.96
C GLU A 162 16.07 -2.83 -1.76
N GLY A 163 15.80 -3.69 -0.77
CA GLY A 163 15.03 -3.28 0.43
C GLY A 163 13.63 -2.73 0.12
N LEU A 164 13.00 -3.20 -0.96
CA LEU A 164 11.70 -2.69 -1.41
C LEU A 164 10.56 -3.26 -0.56
N ARG A 165 9.68 -2.38 -0.07
CA ARG A 165 8.42 -2.75 0.58
C ARG A 165 7.36 -3.05 -0.46
N THR A 166 6.81 -4.27 -0.43
CA THR A 166 5.84 -4.74 -1.42
C THR A 166 4.42 -4.80 -0.87
N LEU A 167 3.45 -4.31 -1.64
CA LEU A 167 2.03 -4.55 -1.39
C LEU A 167 1.36 -5.16 -2.62
N VAL A 168 0.56 -6.21 -2.38
CA VAL A 168 -0.30 -6.82 -3.38
C VAL A 168 -1.64 -6.11 -3.39
N LEU A 169 -2.15 -5.84 -4.58
CA LEU A 169 -3.38 -5.11 -4.82
C LEU A 169 -4.43 -6.06 -5.41
N ALA A 170 -5.64 -6.03 -4.86
CA ALA A 170 -6.74 -6.86 -5.30
C ALA A 170 -8.08 -6.11 -5.26
N GLU A 171 -9.04 -6.55 -6.06
CA GLU A 171 -10.40 -6.05 -6.05
C GLU A 171 -11.45 -7.15 -5.97
N ARG A 172 -12.66 -6.79 -5.56
CA ARG A 172 -13.83 -7.65 -5.68
C ARG A 172 -15.06 -6.83 -5.99
N ARG A 173 -15.78 -7.19 -7.05
CA ARG A 173 -17.10 -6.64 -7.33
C ARG A 173 -18.13 -7.31 -6.43
N LEU A 174 -18.95 -6.50 -5.76
CA LEU A 174 -19.96 -6.97 -4.81
C LEU A 174 -21.35 -6.70 -5.37
N THR A 175 -22.28 -7.62 -5.12
CA THR A 175 -23.70 -7.36 -5.38
C THR A 175 -24.27 -6.48 -4.28
N LYS A 176 -25.30 -5.72 -4.60
CA LYS A 176 -25.98 -4.86 -3.64
C LYS A 176 -26.56 -5.68 -2.49
N GLU A 177 -27.18 -6.81 -2.82
CA GLU A 177 -27.82 -7.71 -1.85
C GLU A 177 -26.82 -8.28 -0.85
N PHE A 178 -25.62 -8.65 -1.34
CA PHE A 178 -24.55 -9.12 -0.47
C PHE A 178 -24.05 -7.99 0.45
N TYR A 179 -23.79 -6.81 -0.11
CA TYR A 179 -23.26 -5.70 0.67
C TYR A 179 -24.25 -5.20 1.73
N ASP A 180 -25.53 -5.06 1.39
CA ASP A 180 -26.55 -4.61 2.33
C ASP A 180 -26.70 -5.60 3.52
N SER A 181 -26.67 -6.91 3.24
CA SER A 181 -26.66 -7.96 4.27
C SER A 181 -25.39 -7.95 5.13
N TRP A 182 -24.23 -7.76 4.49
CA TRP A 182 -22.95 -7.65 5.18
C TRP A 182 -22.89 -6.43 6.11
N LEU A 183 -23.41 -5.28 5.66
CA LEU A 183 -23.40 -4.03 6.43
C LEU A 183 -24.22 -4.13 7.72
N VAL A 184 -25.35 -4.84 7.70
CA VAL A 184 -26.16 -5.10 8.91
C VAL A 184 -25.33 -5.86 9.93
N ARG A 185 -24.69 -6.96 9.52
CA ARG A 185 -23.88 -7.81 10.40
C ARG A 185 -22.61 -7.11 10.89
N GLN A 186 -22.01 -6.27 10.05
CA GLN A 186 -20.88 -5.43 10.45
C GLN A 186 -21.27 -4.46 11.57
N ARG A 187 -22.43 -3.81 11.48
CA ARG A 187 -22.93 -2.91 12.53
C ARG A 187 -23.22 -3.65 13.82
N GLU A 188 -23.84 -4.83 13.73
CA GLU A 188 -24.06 -5.70 14.90
C GLU A 188 -22.74 -6.09 15.57
N ALA A 189 -21.74 -6.49 14.78
CA ALA A 189 -20.41 -6.81 15.29
C ALA A 189 -19.73 -5.58 15.94
N ALA A 190 -19.86 -4.40 15.34
CA ALA A 190 -19.27 -3.15 15.86
C ALA A 190 -19.90 -2.69 17.19
N LEU A 191 -21.17 -2.98 17.42
CA LEU A 191 -21.91 -2.67 18.64
C LEU A 191 -21.78 -3.75 19.73
N SER A 192 -21.12 -4.88 19.43
CA SER A 192 -20.95 -5.97 20.38
C SER A 192 -20.05 -5.56 21.55
N LEU A 193 -20.49 -5.83 22.78
CA LEU A 193 -19.69 -5.61 23.99
C LEU A 193 -18.67 -6.73 24.22
N ASP A 194 -19.00 -7.96 23.82
CA ASP A 194 -18.16 -9.14 24.00
C ASP A 194 -17.48 -9.54 22.68
N GLY A 195 -16.15 -9.70 22.69
CA GLY A 195 -15.37 -10.21 21.56
C GLY A 195 -15.52 -9.37 20.28
N ARG A 196 -15.64 -8.04 20.42
CA ARG A 196 -15.88 -7.12 19.31
C ARG A 196 -14.84 -7.25 18.19
N GLU A 197 -13.57 -7.33 18.57
CA GLU A 197 -12.46 -7.41 17.61
C GLU A 197 -12.50 -8.70 16.79
N ASP A 198 -12.74 -9.85 17.44
CA ASP A 198 -12.86 -11.14 16.75
C ASP A 198 -14.06 -11.19 15.82
N LYS A 199 -15.21 -10.66 16.27
CA LYS A 199 -16.44 -10.57 15.46
C LYS A 199 -16.23 -9.68 14.24
N LEU A 200 -15.62 -8.51 14.40
CA LEU A 200 -15.29 -7.63 13.27
C LEU A 200 -14.27 -8.29 12.35
N GLY A 201 -13.27 -8.98 12.90
CA GLY A 201 -12.29 -9.74 12.13
C GLY A 201 -12.94 -10.78 11.21
N ALA A 202 -13.89 -11.56 11.74
CA ALA A 202 -14.64 -12.54 10.95
C ALA A 202 -15.49 -11.89 9.84
N ILE A 203 -16.16 -10.77 10.15
CA ILE A 203 -16.96 -10.01 9.17
C ILE A 203 -16.06 -9.43 8.07
N TYR A 204 -14.88 -8.92 8.42
CA TYR A 204 -13.93 -8.38 7.45
C TYR A 204 -13.34 -9.48 6.55
N GLU A 205 -13.07 -10.66 7.11
CA GLU A 205 -12.57 -11.81 6.35
C GLU A 205 -13.56 -12.26 5.27
N GLU A 206 -14.86 -12.20 5.55
CA GLU A 206 -15.90 -12.62 4.61
C GLU A 206 -16.00 -11.73 3.36
N ILE A 207 -15.89 -10.40 3.51
CA ILE A 207 -15.95 -9.50 2.36
C ILE A 207 -14.64 -9.51 1.57
N GLU A 208 -13.51 -9.79 2.23
CA GLU A 208 -12.17 -9.81 1.66
C GLU A 208 -11.74 -11.17 1.11
N CYS A 209 -12.65 -12.11 0.85
CA CYS A 209 -12.34 -13.37 0.16
C CYS A 209 -12.66 -13.32 -1.34
N ASP A 210 -12.19 -14.31 -2.12
CA ASP A 210 -12.45 -14.45 -3.56
C ASP A 210 -12.10 -13.23 -4.42
N MET A 211 -11.09 -12.47 -4.01
CA MET A 211 -10.67 -11.26 -4.72
C MET A 211 -9.92 -11.57 -6.02
N GLN A 212 -9.97 -10.66 -6.98
CA GLN A 212 -9.19 -10.69 -8.21
C GLN A 212 -7.91 -9.88 -8.03
N LEU A 213 -6.78 -10.48 -8.41
CA LEU A 213 -5.47 -9.84 -8.37
C LEU A 213 -5.41 -8.75 -9.43
N ILE A 214 -5.05 -7.53 -9.01
CA ILE A 214 -4.80 -6.43 -9.93
C ILE A 214 -3.30 -6.33 -10.22
N GLY A 215 -2.47 -6.43 -9.19
CA GLY A 215 -1.02 -6.33 -9.37
C GLY A 215 -0.28 -6.20 -8.05
N VAL A 216 0.94 -5.69 -8.15
CA VAL A 216 1.86 -5.51 -7.03
C VAL A 216 2.55 -4.17 -7.13
N THR A 217 2.81 -3.56 -5.98
CA THR A 217 3.64 -2.37 -5.83
C THR A 217 4.94 -2.75 -5.15
N ALA A 218 6.01 -2.03 -5.45
CA ALA A 218 7.28 -2.11 -4.76
C ALA A 218 7.75 -0.68 -4.50
N ILE A 219 7.89 -0.32 -3.23
CA ILE A 219 8.27 1.03 -2.79
C ILE A 219 9.65 0.92 -2.16
N GLU A 220 10.57 1.76 -2.61
CA GLU A 220 11.89 1.84 -2.00
C GLU A 220 11.78 2.41 -0.58
N ASP A 221 12.32 1.70 0.40
CA ASP A 221 12.37 2.16 1.78
C ASP A 221 13.54 3.13 1.97
N LYS A 222 13.37 4.35 1.44
CA LYS A 222 14.39 5.39 1.58
C LYS A 222 14.47 5.88 3.02
N LEU A 223 15.68 5.89 3.55
CA LEU A 223 15.98 6.59 4.80
C LEU A 223 15.69 8.09 4.64
N GLN A 224 15.29 8.74 5.72
CA GLN A 224 15.18 10.20 5.73
C GLN A 224 16.56 10.84 5.48
N ASP A 225 16.54 12.04 4.88
CA ASP A 225 17.75 12.80 4.60
C ASP A 225 18.59 13.01 5.85
N GLY A 226 19.88 12.69 5.76
CA GLY A 226 20.83 12.87 6.85
C GLY A 226 20.75 11.83 7.96
N VAL A 227 19.89 10.80 7.88
CA VAL A 227 19.86 9.71 8.87
C VAL A 227 21.21 9.00 8.99
N PRO A 228 21.88 8.55 7.90
CA PRO A 228 23.19 7.89 8.02
C PRO A 228 24.23 8.81 8.68
N GLN A 229 24.29 10.08 8.27
CA GLN A 229 25.23 11.06 8.83
C GLN A 229 24.98 11.33 10.32
N THR A 230 23.70 11.40 10.71
CA THR A 230 23.30 11.62 12.10
C THR A 230 23.69 10.43 12.96
N ILE A 231 23.41 9.20 12.51
CA ILE A 231 23.80 7.97 13.22
C ILE A 231 25.32 7.89 13.37
N ALA A 232 26.08 8.16 12.31
CA ALA A 232 27.54 8.19 12.35
C ALA A 232 28.06 9.23 13.37
N ASN A 233 27.51 10.45 13.37
CA ASN A 233 27.90 11.49 14.32
C ASN A 233 27.58 11.10 15.78
N LEU A 234 26.44 10.47 16.03
CA LEU A 234 26.05 9.98 17.35
C LEU A 234 26.97 8.84 17.82
N GLN A 235 27.32 7.91 16.94
CA GLN A 235 28.29 6.85 17.23
C GLN A 235 29.68 7.41 17.54
N LEU A 236 30.16 8.40 16.77
CA LEU A 236 31.42 9.12 17.03
C LEU A 236 31.42 9.82 18.38
N ALA A 237 30.25 10.32 18.82
CA ALA A 237 30.05 10.89 20.15
C ALA A 237 29.97 9.83 21.28
N GLY A 238 30.11 8.54 20.97
CA GLY A 238 30.06 7.44 21.93
C GLY A 238 28.64 7.01 22.34
N ILE A 239 27.60 7.50 21.65
CA ILE A 239 26.21 7.16 21.93
C ILE A 239 25.87 5.80 21.31
N LYS A 240 25.33 4.88 22.11
CA LYS A 240 24.86 3.57 21.63
C LYS A 240 23.42 3.69 21.12
N ILE A 241 23.19 3.23 19.89
CA ILE A 241 21.90 3.32 19.20
C ILE A 241 21.30 1.92 19.13
N TRP A 242 20.03 1.81 19.52
CA TRP A 242 19.26 0.56 19.49
C TRP A 242 18.06 0.81 18.58
N VAL A 243 17.88 -0.04 17.57
CA VAL A 243 16.72 0.02 16.67
C VAL A 243 15.72 -1.02 17.13
N LEU A 244 14.57 -0.54 17.60
CA LEU A 244 13.43 -1.37 17.98
C LEU A 244 12.41 -1.29 16.84
N THR A 245 12.20 -2.38 16.13
CA THR A 245 11.24 -2.43 15.01
C THR A 245 10.33 -3.65 15.12
N GLY A 246 9.09 -3.50 14.65
CA GLY A 246 8.13 -4.59 14.51
C GLY A 246 8.09 -5.17 13.09
N ASP A 247 9.00 -4.74 12.22
CA ASP A 247 9.12 -5.25 10.85
C ASP A 247 9.84 -6.61 10.80
N LYS A 248 9.83 -7.26 9.64
CA LYS A 248 10.57 -8.49 9.38
C LYS A 248 12.06 -8.28 9.63
N GLN A 249 12.74 -9.33 10.10
CA GLN A 249 14.18 -9.31 10.37
C GLN A 249 14.99 -8.86 9.14
N GLU A 250 14.63 -9.32 7.94
CA GLU A 250 15.28 -8.92 6.68
C GLU A 250 15.22 -7.40 6.46
N THR A 251 14.05 -6.78 6.67
CA THR A 251 13.90 -5.32 6.54
C THR A 251 14.73 -4.59 7.60
N ALA A 252 14.72 -5.08 8.84
CA ALA A 252 15.51 -4.49 9.92
C ALA A 252 17.02 -4.53 9.62
N ILE A 253 17.52 -5.64 9.09
CA ILE A 253 18.92 -5.79 8.67
C ILE A 253 19.24 -4.84 7.52
N ASN A 254 18.40 -4.77 6.49
CA ASN A 254 18.59 -3.86 5.35
C ASN A 254 18.62 -2.40 5.81
N ILE A 255 17.71 -1.99 6.68
CA ILE A 255 17.71 -0.64 7.28
C ILE A 255 18.97 -0.42 8.10
N GLY A 256 19.44 -1.43 8.85
CA GLY A 256 20.68 -1.37 9.62
C GLY A 256 21.90 -1.07 8.74
N TYR A 257 22.03 -1.75 7.59
CA TYR A 257 23.10 -1.48 6.63
C TYR A 257 22.93 -0.12 5.94
N SER A 258 21.72 0.20 5.46
CA SER A 258 21.45 1.49 4.80
C SER A 258 21.75 2.69 5.69
N CYS A 259 21.53 2.56 7.01
CA CYS A 259 21.76 3.64 7.95
C CYS A 259 23.15 3.63 8.59
N GLN A 260 24.05 2.75 8.08
CA GLN A 260 25.43 2.54 8.57
C GLN A 260 25.50 2.15 10.05
N LEU A 261 24.41 1.62 10.61
CA LEU A 261 24.40 1.03 11.93
C LEU A 261 25.09 -0.34 11.92
N LEU A 262 24.89 -1.09 10.84
CA LEU A 262 25.62 -2.30 10.50
C LEU A 262 26.64 -1.94 9.41
N THR A 263 27.88 -2.40 9.57
CA THR A 263 28.95 -2.21 8.59
C THR A 263 29.52 -3.57 8.19
N ASP A 264 30.05 -3.71 6.98
CA ASP A 264 30.67 -4.96 6.52
C ASP A 264 31.83 -5.44 7.42
N ASP A 265 32.45 -4.51 8.16
CA ASP A 265 33.49 -4.80 9.16
C ASP A 265 32.95 -5.37 10.49
N MET A 266 31.63 -5.39 10.71
CA MET A 266 31.00 -6.06 11.86
C MET A 266 30.90 -7.56 11.59
N VAL A 267 31.97 -8.28 11.95
CA VAL A 267 32.18 -9.68 11.57
C VAL A 267 31.17 -10.66 12.20
N ASP A 268 30.49 -10.30 13.29
CA ASP A 268 29.57 -11.21 13.99
C ASP A 268 28.21 -10.57 14.32
N VAL A 269 27.22 -10.76 13.43
CA VAL A 269 25.82 -10.51 13.76
C VAL A 269 25.33 -11.64 14.69
N PHE A 270 25.18 -11.33 15.97
CA PHE A 270 24.60 -12.26 16.94
C PHE A 270 23.07 -12.25 16.83
N VAL A 271 22.51 -13.35 16.32
CA VAL A 271 21.06 -13.56 16.23
C VAL A 271 20.60 -14.34 17.47
N ILE A 272 19.67 -13.75 18.23
CA ILE A 272 18.97 -14.41 19.33
C ILE A 272 17.54 -14.62 18.87
N ASP A 273 17.13 -15.88 18.74
CA ASP A 273 15.77 -16.29 18.35
C ASP A 273 15.23 -17.26 19.41
N GLY A 274 13.94 -17.16 19.70
CA GLY A 274 13.29 -17.98 20.71
C GLY A 274 11.78 -17.99 20.52
N ILE A 275 11.19 -19.18 20.63
CA ILE A 275 9.75 -19.41 20.45
C ILE A 275 9.06 -19.30 21.81
N THR A 276 9.79 -19.56 22.89
CA THR A 276 9.34 -19.50 24.27
C THR A 276 10.10 -18.46 25.08
N LYS A 277 9.47 -17.95 26.14
CA LYS A 277 10.06 -16.95 27.04
C LYS A 277 11.34 -17.44 27.77
N SER A 278 11.60 -18.74 27.73
CA SER A 278 12.80 -19.39 28.27
C SER A 278 13.94 -19.51 27.27
N GLU A 279 13.68 -19.32 25.97
CA GLU A 279 14.67 -19.42 24.89
C GLU A 279 15.27 -18.05 24.52
N VAL A 280 14.61 -16.95 24.90
CA VAL A 280 15.04 -15.55 24.66
C VAL A 280 15.73 -14.96 25.89
#